data_AF-A0A420D4E3-F1
#
_entry.id   AF-A0A420D4E3-F1
#
_cell.length_a   1.000
_cell.length_b   1.000
_cell.length_c   1.000
_cell.angle_alpha   90.00
_cell.angle_beta   90.00
_cell.angle_gamma   90.00
#
_symmetry.space_group_name_H-M   'P 1'
#
loop_
_entity.id
_entity.type
_entity.pdbx_description
1 polymer ?
#
loop_
_entity_poly.entity_id
_entity_poly.type
_entity_poly.pdbx_seq_one_letter_code
_entity_poly.pdbx_strand_id
1 'polypeptide(L)'
;MTRLREKITFEPHGHRLKSEGKIGDTTVVVIIKNKNHTHTNKGIYTVNVCGEELHRRFRAIDEAREAARSAFAARAPAALTDEIVTLVLDEIIPRPFHTGDFIDSLRAVKPEVWSSLLARYGEGGQGAGTYYSAFSAVAHALHRAAGRGVLDKLDDYVAAPPHLNWGSPVIRYWTGPGGASDQPYPDELSPDAYYEGAVIEVKVNRYERSRSARAACIGHYLPICQGCGLDFSARYGERGKDFMHVHHLVPLKQIKKTYEVDPIAHLRPICPNCHAMIHRREPMLSIEELRAILK
;
A
#
# COMPACT_ATOMS: atom_id res chain seq x y z
N MET A 1 30.51 -1.67 2.45
CA MET A 1 29.85 -2.91 2.94
C MET A 1 29.81 -3.04 4.46
N THR A 2 30.61 -2.29 5.25
CA THR A 2 30.66 -2.39 6.72
C THR A 2 29.54 -1.59 7.45
N ARG A 3 29.06 -0.47 6.88
CA ARG A 3 28.10 0.45 7.52
C ARG A 3 26.65 -0.05 7.67
N LEU A 4 26.26 -1.16 7.04
CA LEU A 4 24.88 -1.70 7.10
C LEU A 4 24.69 -2.76 8.20
N ARG A 5 25.77 -3.40 8.68
CA ARG A 5 25.72 -4.37 9.79
C ARG A 5 25.33 -3.73 11.13
N GLU A 6 25.60 -2.44 11.28
CA GLU A 6 25.41 -1.66 12.51
C GLU A 6 24.03 -1.00 12.62
N LYS A 7 23.19 -1.01 11.57
CA LYS A 7 21.89 -0.31 11.59
C LYS A 7 20.74 -1.06 12.25
N ILE A 8 20.83 -2.38 12.42
CA ILE A 8 19.75 -3.15 13.07
C ILE A 8 19.92 -3.08 14.58
N THR A 9 18.97 -2.45 15.25
CA THR A 9 18.87 -2.47 16.72
C THR A 9 17.87 -3.53 17.14
N PHE A 10 18.34 -4.48 17.96
CA PHE A 10 17.46 -5.45 18.61
C PHE A 10 17.12 -4.96 20.00
N GLU A 11 15.87 -5.17 20.44
CA GLU A 11 15.48 -4.87 21.81
C GLU A 11 16.39 -5.64 22.81
N PRO A 12 16.95 -4.97 23.83
CA PRO A 12 17.75 -5.63 24.85
C PRO A 12 16.87 -6.61 25.61
N HIS A 13 17.37 -7.85 25.75
CA HIS A 13 16.73 -9.03 26.32
C HIS A 13 15.38 -8.83 27.03
N GLY A 14 14.31 -9.28 26.37
CA GLY A 14 13.04 -9.62 27.02
C GLY A 14 12.81 -11.12 26.93
N HIS A 15 12.30 -11.73 28.00
CA HIS A 15 11.87 -13.14 28.08
C HIS A 15 10.65 -13.46 27.17
N ARG A 16 10.57 -12.85 25.98
CA ARG A 16 9.42 -12.90 25.07
C ARG A 16 9.61 -13.99 24.02
N LEU A 17 8.50 -14.53 23.51
CA LEU A 17 8.48 -15.51 22.43
C LEU A 17 8.92 -14.94 21.07
N LYS A 18 9.05 -13.61 20.97
CA LYS A 18 9.38 -12.88 19.75
C LYS A 18 10.46 -11.83 20.07
N SER A 19 11.50 -11.76 19.26
CA SER A 19 12.53 -10.71 19.27
C SER A 19 12.51 -9.99 17.93
N GLU A 20 12.45 -8.67 17.96
CA GLU A 20 12.40 -7.83 16.76
C GLU A 20 13.72 -7.10 16.55
N GLY A 21 14.19 -7.05 15.29
CA GLY A 21 15.29 -6.20 14.86
C GLY A 21 14.74 -5.09 13.98
N LYS A 22 15.03 -3.84 14.37
CA LYS A 22 14.46 -2.63 13.76
C LYS A 22 15.54 -1.75 13.11
N ILE A 23 15.11 -0.95 12.13
CA ILE A 23 15.84 0.21 11.60
C ILE A 23 14.91 1.41 11.76
N GLY A 24 15.28 2.38 12.59
CA GLY A 24 14.32 3.38 13.08
C GLY A 24 13.14 2.67 13.76
N ASP A 25 11.91 3.01 13.36
CA ASP A 25 10.69 2.41 13.90
C ASP A 25 10.21 1.17 13.12
N THR A 26 10.90 0.79 12.04
CA THR A 26 10.45 -0.30 11.16
C THR A 26 11.07 -1.64 11.55
N THR A 27 10.24 -2.65 11.79
CA THR A 27 10.68 -4.04 12.05
C THR A 27 11.09 -4.73 10.76
N VAL A 28 12.38 -5.06 10.64
CA VAL A 28 12.98 -5.73 9.48
C VAL A 28 13.43 -7.15 9.77
N VAL A 29 13.54 -7.53 11.04
CA VAL A 29 13.85 -8.89 11.48
C VAL A 29 12.84 -9.31 12.55
N VAL A 30 12.33 -10.53 12.44
CA VAL A 30 11.50 -11.17 13.46
C VAL A 30 12.08 -12.54 13.80
N ILE A 31 12.50 -12.73 15.04
CA ILE A 31 12.99 -14.00 15.57
C ILE A 31 11.92 -14.57 16.49
N ILE A 32 11.48 -15.80 16.24
CA ILE A 32 10.41 -16.48 16.98
C ILE A 32 11.00 -17.67 17.73
N LYS A 33 10.69 -17.78 19.02
CA LYS A 33 11.01 -18.94 19.85
C LYS A 33 9.90 -19.98 19.74
N ASN A 34 10.23 -21.17 19.24
CA ASN A 34 9.26 -22.23 19.01
C ASN A 34 8.83 -22.89 20.34
N LYS A 35 7.53 -23.18 20.52
CA LYS A 35 6.96 -23.75 21.75
C LYS A 35 7.21 -25.26 21.95
N ASN A 36 7.48 -26.01 20.87
CA ASN A 36 7.60 -27.47 20.92
C ASN A 36 9.06 -27.90 20.78
N HIS A 37 9.79 -27.94 21.89
CA HIS A 37 11.11 -28.58 21.96
C HIS A 37 10.99 -29.92 22.67
N THR A 38 10.09 -30.78 22.20
CA THR A 38 9.97 -32.16 22.67
C THR A 38 10.82 -33.07 21.78
N HIS A 39 11.88 -33.60 22.38
CA HIS A 39 12.66 -34.80 22.00
C HIS A 39 13.52 -34.86 20.72
N THR A 40 13.52 -33.89 19.79
CA THR A 40 14.24 -34.10 18.49
C THR A 40 15.50 -33.26 18.24
N ASN A 41 15.96 -32.43 19.18
CA ASN A 41 17.22 -31.67 19.05
C ASN A 41 17.31 -30.73 17.80
N LYS A 42 16.17 -30.39 17.17
CA LYS A 42 16.06 -29.46 16.03
C LYS A 42 15.72 -28.05 16.52
N GLY A 43 16.44 -27.04 16.03
CA GLY A 43 16.65 -25.71 16.64
C GLY A 43 15.44 -24.95 17.21
N ILE A 44 15.73 -24.13 18.23
CA ILE A 44 14.80 -23.41 19.12
C ILE A 44 14.21 -22.14 18.48
N TYR A 45 14.98 -21.48 17.63
CA TYR A 45 14.63 -20.18 17.05
C TYR A 45 14.45 -20.25 15.54
N THR A 46 13.42 -19.55 15.09
CA THR A 46 13.08 -19.28 13.71
C THR A 46 13.39 -17.83 13.41
N VAL A 47 14.07 -17.54 12.30
CA VAL A 47 14.46 -16.18 11.93
C VAL A 47 13.76 -15.80 10.63
N ASN A 48 13.02 -14.70 10.65
CA ASN A 48 12.46 -14.06 9.47
C ASN A 48 13.16 -12.73 9.24
N VAL A 49 13.68 -12.50 8.03
CA VAL A 49 14.31 -11.22 7.65
C VAL A 49 13.55 -10.65 6.46
N CYS A 50 13.02 -9.43 6.58
CA CYS A 50 12.15 -8.81 5.58
C CYS A 50 10.94 -9.67 5.17
N GLY A 51 10.39 -10.46 6.10
CA GLY A 51 9.23 -11.33 5.86
C GLY A 51 9.56 -12.73 5.32
N GLU A 52 10.82 -13.03 5.01
CA GLU A 52 11.25 -14.35 4.55
C GLU A 52 11.96 -15.14 5.66
N GLU A 53 11.53 -16.37 5.89
CA GLU A 53 12.14 -17.27 6.88
C GLU A 53 13.51 -17.78 6.40
N LEU A 54 14.50 -17.82 7.29
CA LEU A 54 15.75 -18.53 7.06
C LEU A 54 15.51 -20.03 7.22
N HIS A 55 15.94 -20.80 6.22
CA HIS A 55 15.77 -22.26 6.22
C HIS A 55 16.52 -22.95 7.38
N ARG A 56 17.55 -22.30 7.92
CA ARG A 56 18.31 -22.77 9.10
C ARG A 56 17.57 -22.41 10.38
N ARG A 57 17.50 -23.37 11.32
CA ARG A 57 17.03 -23.15 12.70
C ARG A 57 18.24 -22.89 13.61
N PHE A 58 18.04 -22.09 14.65
CA PHE A 58 19.12 -21.66 15.54
C PHE A 58 18.89 -22.13 16.98
N ARG A 59 19.95 -22.43 17.72
CA ARG A 59 19.86 -22.89 19.12
C ARG A 59 20.05 -21.75 20.12
N ALA A 60 20.86 -20.74 19.76
CA ALA A 60 21.05 -19.54 20.57
C ALA A 60 20.42 -18.31 19.90
N ILE A 61 19.95 -17.35 20.72
CA ILE A 61 19.36 -16.10 20.22
C ILE A 61 20.41 -15.20 19.56
N ASP A 62 21.66 -15.22 20.05
CA ASP A 62 22.73 -14.38 19.48
C ASP A 62 23.21 -14.91 18.13
N GLU A 63 23.27 -16.24 17.96
CA GLU A 63 23.47 -16.86 16.64
C GLU A 63 22.35 -16.49 15.66
N ALA A 64 21.10 -16.49 16.14
CA ALA A 64 19.93 -16.12 15.34
C ALA A 64 19.99 -14.64 14.93
N ARG A 65 20.40 -13.75 15.84
CA ARG A 65 20.59 -12.32 15.58
C ARG A 65 21.73 -12.05 14.60
N GLU A 66 22.87 -12.72 14.76
CA GLU A 66 24.01 -12.56 13.86
C GLU A 66 23.69 -13.09 12.45
N ALA A 67 23.05 -14.26 12.37
CA ALA A 67 22.55 -14.78 11.10
C ALA A 67 21.51 -13.86 10.47
N ALA A 68 20.64 -13.23 11.27
CA ALA A 68 19.69 -12.25 10.78
C ALA A 68 20.37 -10.98 10.25
N ARG A 69 21.39 -10.45 10.96
CA ARG A 69 22.19 -9.30 10.49
C ARG A 69 22.90 -9.62 9.20
N SER A 70 23.55 -10.78 9.14
CA SER A 70 24.24 -11.27 7.96
C SER A 70 23.26 -11.47 6.80
N ALA A 71 22.11 -12.10 7.02
CA ALA A 71 21.08 -12.29 6.00
C ALA A 71 20.39 -10.97 5.58
N PHE A 72 20.23 -10.01 6.48
CA PHE A 72 19.67 -8.68 6.16
C PHE A 72 20.65 -7.87 5.31
N ALA A 73 21.92 -7.81 5.73
CA ALA A 73 22.99 -7.17 4.96
C ALA A 73 23.21 -7.86 3.62
N ALA A 74 23.00 -9.18 3.59
CA ALA A 74 22.98 -10.00 2.41
C ALA A 74 21.59 -10.18 1.82
N ARG A 75 20.61 -9.30 2.05
CA ARG A 75 19.35 -9.18 1.30
C ARG A 75 19.37 -7.82 0.60
N ALA A 76 18.56 -7.61 -0.44
CA ALA A 76 18.54 -6.37 -1.22
C ALA A 76 17.74 -5.15 -0.67
N PRO A 77 17.43 -4.97 0.64
CA PRO A 77 16.84 -3.72 1.12
C PRO A 77 17.68 -2.45 0.89
N ALA A 78 18.92 -2.55 0.40
CA ALA A 78 19.79 -1.38 0.23
C ALA A 78 19.79 -0.75 -1.17
N ALA A 79 19.29 -1.43 -2.21
CA ALA A 79 19.50 -0.99 -3.60
C ALA A 79 18.29 -0.24 -4.20
N LEU A 80 17.07 -0.57 -3.78
CA LEU A 80 15.83 0.11 -4.20
C LEU A 80 15.22 0.83 -2.99
N THR A 81 15.80 1.99 -2.64
CA THR A 81 15.22 2.88 -1.64
C THR A 81 13.97 3.57 -2.19
N ASP A 82 13.18 4.19 -1.32
CA ASP A 82 12.00 4.95 -1.74
C ASP A 82 12.39 6.08 -2.70
N GLU A 83 13.54 6.75 -2.48
CA GLU A 83 14.02 7.78 -3.40
C GLU A 83 14.33 7.22 -4.80
N ILE A 84 14.97 6.05 -4.88
CA ILE A 84 15.28 5.41 -6.16
C ILE A 84 13.99 4.96 -6.84
N VAL A 85 13.02 4.43 -6.08
CA VAL A 85 11.72 4.06 -6.62
C VAL A 85 11.01 5.29 -7.19
N THR A 86 10.91 6.39 -6.43
CA THR A 86 10.32 7.64 -6.91
C THR A 86 11.02 8.18 -8.17
N LEU A 87 12.34 8.19 -8.19
CA LEU A 87 13.13 8.64 -9.35
C LEU A 87 12.80 7.82 -10.62
N VAL A 88 12.65 6.51 -10.49
CA VAL A 88 12.31 5.63 -11.62
C VAL A 88 10.83 5.80 -12.01
N LEU A 89 9.94 6.06 -11.04
CA LEU A 89 8.52 6.30 -11.31
C LEU A 89 8.29 7.56 -12.15
N ASP A 90 9.11 8.61 -11.98
CA ASP A 90 8.98 9.87 -12.73
C ASP A 90 9.11 9.67 -14.26
N GLU A 91 9.82 8.62 -14.71
CA GLU A 91 9.94 8.26 -16.13
C GLU A 91 8.76 7.43 -16.67
N ILE A 92 7.95 6.86 -15.78
CA ILE A 92 6.89 5.89 -16.12
C ILE A 92 5.49 6.49 -15.98
N ILE A 93 5.30 7.34 -14.97
CA ILE A 93 4.05 8.05 -14.71
C ILE A 93 3.75 9.00 -15.89
N PRO A 94 2.47 9.21 -16.26
CA PRO A 94 1.25 8.88 -15.51
C PRO A 94 0.60 7.53 -15.83
N ARG A 95 1.19 6.68 -16.66
CA ARG A 95 0.56 5.40 -17.04
C ARG A 95 0.73 4.33 -15.95
N PRO A 96 -0.24 3.40 -15.81
CA PRO A 96 -0.01 2.15 -15.10
C PRO A 96 1.16 1.37 -15.73
N PHE A 97 1.87 0.61 -14.90
CA PHE A 97 3.06 -0.13 -15.32
C PHE A 97 3.18 -1.45 -14.57
N HIS A 98 3.84 -2.45 -15.14
CA HIS A 98 4.14 -3.68 -14.43
C HIS A 98 5.62 -3.75 -14.02
N THR A 99 6.00 -4.77 -13.25
CA THR A 99 7.39 -4.93 -12.78
C THR A 99 8.43 -4.91 -13.92
N GLY A 100 8.10 -5.47 -15.10
CA GLY A 100 8.95 -5.39 -16.30
C GLY A 100 9.25 -3.95 -16.75
N ASP A 101 8.23 -3.11 -17.00
CA ASP A 101 8.39 -1.69 -17.33
C ASP A 101 9.28 -0.95 -16.31
N PHE A 102 9.06 -1.23 -15.02
CA PHE A 102 9.85 -0.64 -13.96
C PHE A 102 11.32 -1.03 -14.07
N ILE A 103 11.61 -2.30 -14.39
CA ILE A 103 12.98 -2.77 -14.58
C ILE A 103 13.63 -2.11 -15.81
N ASP A 104 12.90 -1.99 -16.92
CA ASP A 104 13.44 -1.35 -18.12
C ASP A 104 13.77 0.12 -17.86
N SER A 105 12.94 0.81 -17.10
CA SER A 105 13.21 2.18 -16.65
C SER A 105 14.36 2.23 -15.64
N LEU A 106 14.43 1.29 -14.70
CA LEU A 106 15.54 1.17 -13.74
C LEU A 106 16.88 0.95 -14.45
N ARG A 107 16.91 0.16 -15.53
CA ARG A 107 18.11 -0.03 -16.38
C ARG A 107 18.58 1.25 -17.02
N ALA A 108 17.64 2.11 -17.44
CA ALA A 108 17.96 3.40 -18.04
C ALA A 108 18.42 4.44 -17.00
N VAL A 109 17.71 4.54 -15.88
CA VAL A 109 17.92 5.61 -14.87
C VAL A 109 19.03 5.27 -13.88
N LYS A 110 19.14 4.00 -13.46
CA LYS A 110 20.11 3.51 -12.45
C LYS A 110 20.70 2.16 -12.86
N PRO A 111 21.46 2.10 -13.96
CA PRO A 111 22.05 0.85 -14.46
C PRO A 111 22.91 0.15 -13.40
N GLU A 112 23.60 0.88 -12.53
CA GLU A 112 24.41 0.34 -11.44
C GLU A 112 23.58 -0.42 -10.38
N VAL A 113 22.37 0.07 -10.09
CA VAL A 113 21.42 -0.59 -9.19
C VAL A 113 20.91 -1.87 -9.83
N TRP A 114 20.56 -1.82 -11.12
CA TRP A 114 20.12 -3.00 -11.86
C TRP A 114 21.22 -4.06 -11.95
N SER A 115 22.45 -3.69 -12.31
CA SER A 115 23.59 -4.62 -12.36
C SER A 115 23.84 -5.28 -11.01
N SER A 116 23.71 -4.56 -9.91
CA SER A 116 23.82 -5.13 -8.56
C SER A 116 22.71 -6.12 -8.23
N LEU A 117 21.48 -5.88 -8.68
CA LEU A 117 20.36 -6.82 -8.50
C LEU A 117 20.55 -8.07 -9.35
N LEU A 118 20.99 -7.90 -10.60
CA LEU A 118 21.20 -8.99 -11.53
C LEU A 118 22.34 -9.91 -11.10
N ALA A 119 23.49 -9.34 -10.68
CA ALA A 119 24.63 -10.11 -10.17
C ALA A 119 24.27 -10.96 -8.94
N ARG A 120 23.24 -10.54 -8.21
CA ARG A 120 22.83 -11.13 -6.93
C ARG A 120 21.73 -12.19 -7.05
N TYR A 121 20.73 -11.94 -7.88
CA TYR A 121 19.55 -12.81 -8.02
C TYR A 121 19.49 -13.58 -9.34
N GLY A 122 20.24 -13.14 -10.35
CA GLY A 122 20.19 -13.70 -11.70
C GLY A 122 18.89 -13.39 -12.46
N GLU A 123 18.94 -13.55 -13.77
CA GLU A 123 17.82 -13.25 -14.69
C GLU A 123 16.67 -14.26 -14.57
N GLY A 124 16.99 -15.54 -14.37
CA GLY A 124 16.02 -16.65 -14.29
C GLY A 124 15.93 -17.36 -12.94
N GLY A 125 16.38 -16.74 -11.84
CA GLY A 125 16.41 -17.38 -10.51
C GLY A 125 17.50 -18.46 -10.33
N GLN A 126 18.52 -18.45 -11.20
CA GLN A 126 19.72 -19.30 -11.13
C GLN A 126 20.93 -18.54 -10.53
N GLY A 127 20.70 -17.50 -9.73
CA GLY A 127 21.75 -16.75 -9.03
C GLY A 127 21.96 -17.24 -7.59
N ALA A 128 23.22 -17.24 -7.13
CA ALA A 128 23.71 -17.39 -5.74
C ALA A 128 22.93 -18.29 -4.75
N GLY A 129 22.25 -19.34 -5.24
CA GLY A 129 21.42 -20.23 -4.39
C GLY A 129 20.15 -19.59 -3.83
N THR A 130 19.60 -18.54 -4.45
CA THR A 130 18.35 -17.89 -4.02
C THR A 130 17.15 -18.35 -4.84
N TYR A 131 16.01 -18.64 -4.20
CA TYR A 131 14.74 -19.01 -4.87
C TYR A 131 14.09 -17.89 -5.70
N TYR A 132 14.68 -16.70 -5.75
CA TYR A 132 14.12 -15.50 -6.38
C TYR A 132 15.00 -15.01 -7.52
N SER A 133 14.37 -14.61 -8.63
CA SER A 133 15.02 -13.88 -9.72
C SER A 133 15.14 -12.38 -9.39
N ALA A 134 15.95 -11.66 -10.16
CA ALA A 134 16.04 -10.21 -10.06
C ALA A 134 14.66 -9.55 -10.27
N PHE A 135 13.83 -10.13 -11.13
CA PHE A 135 12.44 -9.72 -11.32
C PHE A 135 11.61 -9.83 -10.04
N SER A 136 11.65 -11.00 -9.38
CA SER A 136 10.93 -11.21 -8.12
C SER A 136 11.42 -10.26 -7.01
N ALA A 137 12.73 -9.98 -6.96
CA ALA A 137 13.29 -9.04 -6.00
C ALA A 137 12.74 -7.62 -6.19
N VAL A 138 12.61 -7.16 -7.45
CA VAL A 138 12.01 -5.87 -7.79
C VAL A 138 10.52 -5.86 -7.47
N ALA A 139 9.76 -6.90 -7.86
CA ALA A 139 8.34 -7.01 -7.53
C ALA A 139 8.09 -6.91 -6.01
N HIS A 140 8.90 -7.59 -5.20
CA HIS A 140 8.82 -7.48 -3.75
C HIS A 140 9.20 -6.09 -3.23
N ALA A 141 10.16 -5.40 -3.86
CA ALA A 141 10.48 -4.01 -3.52
C ALA A 141 9.30 -3.07 -3.79
N LEU A 142 8.64 -3.20 -4.95
CA LEU A 142 7.44 -2.42 -5.29
C LEU A 142 6.28 -2.72 -4.32
N HIS A 143 6.06 -3.99 -3.95
CA HIS A 143 5.04 -4.35 -2.94
C HIS A 143 5.29 -3.65 -1.60
N ARG A 144 6.56 -3.56 -1.18
CA ARG A 144 6.95 -2.87 0.05
C ARG A 144 6.83 -1.36 -0.06
N ALA A 145 7.19 -0.77 -1.20
CA ALA A 145 7.07 0.66 -1.44
C ALA A 145 5.59 1.09 -1.44
N ALA A 146 4.71 0.28 -2.01
CA ALA A 146 3.27 0.50 -1.92
C ALA A 146 2.71 0.37 -0.50
N GLY A 147 3.26 -0.52 0.33
CA GLY A 147 2.92 -0.57 1.76
C GLY A 147 3.31 0.70 2.54
N ARG A 148 4.18 1.55 1.98
CA ARG A 148 4.58 2.86 2.52
C ARG A 148 3.91 4.04 1.79
N GLY A 149 3.06 3.80 0.78
CA GLY A 149 2.39 4.85 0.02
C GLY A 149 3.26 5.57 -1.01
N VAL A 150 4.41 5.00 -1.41
CA VAL A 150 5.29 5.57 -2.46
C VAL A 150 4.68 5.39 -3.85
N LEU A 151 3.89 4.33 -4.03
CA LEU A 151 3.17 3.97 -5.24
C LEU A 151 1.91 3.17 -4.86
N ASP A 152 0.97 3.05 -5.78
CA ASP A 152 -0.29 2.34 -5.53
C ASP A 152 -0.33 0.99 -6.26
N LYS A 153 -0.98 0.01 -5.62
CA LYS A 153 -1.23 -1.32 -6.20
C LYS A 153 -2.56 -1.28 -6.95
N LEU A 154 -2.58 -1.84 -8.16
CA LEU A 154 -3.83 -2.26 -8.79
C LEU A 154 -4.12 -3.70 -8.34
N ASP A 155 -5.40 -4.01 -8.08
CA ASP A 155 -5.77 -5.13 -7.21
C ASP A 155 -5.53 -6.51 -7.84
N ASP A 156 -5.60 -6.60 -9.17
CA ASP A 156 -5.56 -7.85 -9.89
C ASP A 156 -4.18 -8.26 -10.41
N TYR A 157 -3.91 -9.56 -10.28
CA TYR A 157 -2.83 -10.21 -11.00
C TYR A 157 -3.34 -10.64 -12.38
N VAL A 158 -2.58 -10.31 -13.41
CA VAL A 158 -2.90 -10.66 -14.80
C VAL A 158 -1.83 -11.57 -15.39
N ALA A 159 -2.18 -12.24 -16.49
CA ALA A 159 -1.19 -12.95 -17.29
C ALA A 159 -0.13 -11.97 -17.83
N ALA A 160 1.13 -12.36 -17.78
CA ALA A 160 2.22 -11.59 -18.36
C ALA A 160 1.98 -11.39 -19.88
N PRO A 161 2.24 -10.18 -20.42
CA PRO A 161 2.14 -9.94 -21.84
C PRO A 161 3.06 -10.90 -22.62
N PRO A 162 2.67 -11.35 -23.82
CA PRO A 162 3.47 -12.30 -24.61
C PRO A 162 4.88 -11.81 -24.96
N HIS A 163 5.10 -10.49 -24.90
CA HIS A 163 6.42 -9.89 -25.16
C HIS A 163 7.32 -9.86 -23.91
N LEU A 164 6.77 -10.05 -22.71
CA LEU A 164 7.53 -10.16 -21.47
C LEU A 164 8.15 -11.56 -21.37
N ASN A 165 9.21 -11.78 -22.15
CA ASN A 165 9.87 -13.07 -22.34
C ASN A 165 10.73 -13.52 -21.13
N TRP A 166 10.63 -12.84 -20.00
CA TRP A 166 11.42 -13.10 -18.80
C TRP A 166 10.71 -12.60 -17.53
N GLY A 167 10.89 -13.29 -16.41
CA GLY A 167 10.25 -12.95 -15.13
C GLY A 167 9.11 -13.91 -14.74
N SER A 168 8.02 -13.37 -14.21
CA SER A 168 6.86 -14.15 -13.73
C SER A 168 5.79 -14.26 -14.82
N PRO A 169 5.16 -15.44 -15.03
CA PRO A 169 4.03 -15.60 -15.97
C PRO A 169 2.76 -14.89 -15.49
N VAL A 170 2.74 -14.49 -14.22
CA VAL A 170 1.65 -13.75 -13.58
C VAL A 170 2.24 -12.47 -12.98
N ILE A 171 1.73 -11.33 -13.39
CA ILE A 171 2.24 -10.01 -13.02
C ILE A 171 1.14 -9.15 -12.40
N ARG A 172 1.53 -8.05 -11.77
CA ARG A 172 0.63 -7.04 -11.22
C ARG A 172 0.97 -5.69 -11.85
N TYR A 173 -0.06 -4.87 -12.03
CA TYR A 173 0.12 -3.47 -12.39
C TYR A 173 0.19 -2.58 -11.14
N TRP A 174 0.94 -1.50 -11.31
CA TRP A 174 1.24 -0.48 -10.32
C TRP A 174 0.91 0.88 -10.94
N THR A 175 0.69 1.88 -10.09
CA THR A 175 0.55 3.27 -10.54
C THR A 175 1.24 4.22 -9.57
N GLY A 176 1.50 5.43 -10.01
CA GLY A 176 2.02 6.49 -9.15
C GLY A 176 1.05 6.81 -8.01
N PRO A 177 1.54 7.46 -6.93
CA PRO A 177 0.68 7.82 -5.81
C PRO A 177 -0.46 8.74 -6.28
N GLY A 178 -1.71 8.31 -6.02
CA GLY A 178 -2.92 9.01 -6.48
C GLY A 178 -3.30 8.76 -7.94
N GLY A 179 -2.62 7.82 -8.62
CA GLY A 179 -2.91 7.36 -9.99
C GLY A 179 -4.31 6.75 -10.14
N ALA A 180 -4.69 6.33 -11.35
CA ALA A 180 -6.02 5.78 -11.65
C ALA A 180 -6.43 4.75 -10.59
N SER A 181 -7.38 5.12 -9.72
CA SER A 181 -7.83 4.23 -8.67
C SER A 181 -8.86 3.31 -9.29
N ASP A 182 -8.61 2.02 -9.19
CA ASP A 182 -9.52 0.94 -9.55
C ASP A 182 -10.66 0.83 -8.52
N GLN A 183 -11.21 1.97 -8.06
CA GLN A 183 -12.52 1.92 -7.42
C GLN A 183 -13.52 1.86 -8.56
N PRO A 184 -14.04 0.68 -8.94
CA PRO A 184 -15.09 0.61 -9.93
C PRO A 184 -16.23 1.46 -9.39
N TYR A 185 -16.65 2.45 -10.18
CA TYR A 185 -17.92 3.06 -9.88
C TYR A 185 -18.99 1.97 -9.98
N PRO A 186 -20.06 2.02 -9.17
CA PRO A 186 -21.11 1.00 -9.20
C PRO A 186 -21.71 0.75 -10.59
N ASP A 187 -21.56 1.71 -11.50
CA ASP A 187 -21.98 1.71 -12.90
C ASP A 187 -20.89 1.36 -13.92
N GLU A 188 -19.63 1.18 -13.50
CA GLU A 188 -18.53 0.75 -14.36
C GLU A 188 -18.36 -0.78 -14.34
N LEU A 189 -18.26 -1.38 -15.51
CA LEU A 189 -17.96 -2.80 -15.71
C LEU A 189 -16.48 -2.99 -16.09
N SER A 190 -15.95 -4.21 -15.89
CA SER A 190 -14.56 -4.51 -16.22
C SER A 190 -14.24 -4.21 -17.70
N PRO A 191 -12.98 -3.86 -18.04
CA PRO A 191 -12.62 -3.27 -19.34
C PRO A 191 -12.62 -4.25 -20.52
N ASP A 192 -13.15 -5.46 -20.37
CA ASP A 192 -12.87 -6.54 -21.31
C ASP A 192 -13.62 -6.39 -22.65
N ALA A 193 -14.54 -5.41 -22.78
CA ALA A 193 -15.10 -5.00 -24.08
C ALA A 193 -15.83 -3.63 -24.06
N TYR A 194 -15.71 -2.86 -25.16
CA TYR A 194 -16.39 -1.57 -25.39
C TYR A 194 -17.86 -1.73 -25.82
N TYR A 195 -18.64 -2.57 -25.14
CA TYR A 195 -20.09 -2.69 -25.38
C TYR A 195 -20.86 -1.89 -24.32
N GLU A 196 -21.55 -0.83 -24.74
CA GLU A 196 -22.39 0.01 -23.88
C GLU A 196 -23.88 -0.33 -24.04
N GLY A 197 -24.70 -0.08 -23.01
CA GLY A 197 -26.17 -0.12 -23.10
C GLY A 197 -26.86 -1.39 -22.56
N ALA A 198 -26.12 -2.34 -22.00
CA ALA A 198 -26.72 -3.47 -21.29
C ALA A 198 -27.29 -3.02 -19.93
N VAL A 199 -28.53 -3.43 -19.62
CA VAL A 199 -29.13 -3.19 -18.30
C VAL A 199 -28.60 -4.22 -17.32
N ILE A 200 -27.97 -3.76 -16.24
CA ILE A 200 -27.42 -4.62 -15.18
C ILE A 200 -28.03 -4.20 -13.84
N GLU A 201 -28.49 -5.18 -13.08
CA GLU A 201 -29.06 -4.97 -11.75
C GLU A 201 -27.95 -5.03 -10.70
N VAL A 202 -27.62 -3.88 -10.09
CA VAL A 202 -26.60 -3.77 -9.04
C VAL A 202 -27.25 -3.69 -7.66
N LYS A 203 -27.05 -4.72 -6.82
CA LYS A 203 -27.52 -4.73 -5.43
C LYS A 203 -26.60 -3.88 -4.55
N VAL A 204 -26.99 -2.64 -4.28
CA VAL A 204 -26.27 -1.74 -3.37
C VAL A 204 -26.83 -1.80 -1.94
N ASN A 205 -25.96 -2.05 -0.96
CA ASN A 205 -26.32 -1.94 0.45
C ASN A 205 -26.50 -0.47 0.82
N ARG A 206 -27.75 -0.04 1.07
CA ARG A 206 -28.06 1.32 1.51
C ARG A 206 -28.22 1.36 3.03
N TYR A 207 -27.24 1.94 3.71
CA TYR A 207 -27.39 2.27 5.13
C TYR A 207 -28.42 3.39 5.29
N GLU A 208 -29.27 3.27 6.31
CA GLU A 208 -30.24 4.30 6.68
C GLU A 208 -29.51 5.61 6.99
N ARG A 209 -29.86 6.68 6.27
CA ARG A 209 -29.31 8.02 6.48
C ARG A 209 -30.44 8.92 6.94
N SER A 210 -30.31 9.47 8.15
CA SER A 210 -31.30 10.39 8.69
C SER A 210 -31.36 11.69 7.88
N ARG A 211 -32.51 11.96 7.24
CA ARG A 211 -32.76 13.23 6.55
C ARG A 211 -32.70 14.41 7.51
N SER A 212 -33.15 14.23 8.74
CA SER A 212 -33.12 15.26 9.78
C SER A 212 -31.68 15.57 10.23
N ALA A 213 -30.82 14.56 10.37
CA ALA A 213 -29.41 14.79 10.69
C ALA A 213 -28.68 15.55 9.57
N ARG A 214 -28.96 15.21 8.30
CA ARG A 214 -28.46 15.98 7.15
C ARG A 214 -28.92 17.43 7.20
N ALA A 215 -30.21 17.67 7.41
CA ALA A 215 -30.78 19.01 7.47
C ALA A 215 -30.18 19.83 8.62
N ALA A 216 -30.02 19.22 9.80
CA ALA A 216 -29.39 19.86 10.96
C ALA A 216 -27.92 20.22 10.69
N CYS A 217 -27.16 19.32 10.07
CA CYS A 217 -25.77 19.56 9.67
C CYS A 217 -25.65 20.74 8.69
N ILE A 218 -26.46 20.75 7.62
CA ILE A 218 -26.46 21.85 6.63
C ILE A 218 -26.97 23.15 7.25
N GLY A 219 -28.00 23.08 8.11
CA GLY A 219 -28.52 24.25 8.81
C GLY A 219 -27.49 24.91 9.74
N HIS A 220 -26.60 24.11 10.34
CA HIS A 220 -25.54 24.60 11.21
C HIS A 220 -24.31 25.12 10.43
N TYR A 221 -23.82 24.35 9.45
CA TYR A 221 -22.57 24.63 8.74
C TYR A 221 -22.73 25.40 7.41
N LEU A 222 -23.97 25.65 6.99
CA LEU A 222 -24.34 26.12 5.65
C LEU A 222 -24.02 25.09 4.55
N PRO A 223 -24.65 25.19 3.35
CA PRO A 223 -24.33 24.33 2.21
C PRO A 223 -23.02 24.75 1.53
N ILE A 224 -21.95 24.90 2.32
CA ILE A 224 -20.60 25.28 1.86
C ILE A 224 -19.65 24.13 2.18
N CYS A 225 -18.87 23.71 1.17
CA CYS A 225 -17.94 22.60 1.32
C CYS A 225 -16.87 22.91 2.37
N GLN A 226 -16.79 22.09 3.42
CA GLN A 226 -15.77 22.25 4.47
C GLN A 226 -14.38 21.85 3.99
N GLY A 227 -14.24 21.13 2.87
CA GLY A 227 -12.94 20.86 2.25
C GLY A 227 -12.41 22.07 1.48
N CYS A 228 -13.06 22.41 0.36
CA CYS A 228 -12.57 23.40 -0.60
C CYS A 228 -13.33 24.75 -0.61
N GLY A 229 -14.32 24.94 0.25
CA GLY A 229 -15.12 26.18 0.30
C GLY A 229 -16.15 26.35 -0.83
N LEU A 230 -16.32 25.36 -1.71
CA LEU A 230 -17.29 25.43 -2.80
C LEU A 230 -18.73 25.60 -2.28
N ASP A 231 -19.40 26.64 -2.75
CA ASP A 231 -20.85 26.86 -2.67
C ASP A 231 -21.46 26.64 -4.06
N PHE A 232 -22.32 25.63 -4.18
CA PHE A 232 -22.98 25.30 -5.43
C PHE A 232 -24.00 26.34 -5.86
N SER A 233 -24.71 26.97 -4.92
CA SER A 233 -25.68 28.01 -5.24
C SER A 233 -24.99 29.26 -5.78
N ALA A 234 -23.85 29.64 -5.20
CA ALA A 234 -23.03 30.73 -5.71
C ALA A 234 -22.42 30.41 -7.09
N ARG A 235 -22.02 29.15 -7.33
CA ARG A 235 -21.34 28.74 -8.57
C ARG A 235 -22.29 28.43 -9.73
N TYR A 236 -23.45 27.86 -9.45
CA TYR A 236 -24.38 27.31 -10.44
C TYR A 236 -25.80 27.90 -10.37
N GLY A 237 -26.04 28.88 -9.49
CA GLY A 237 -27.34 29.50 -9.30
C GLY A 237 -28.37 28.52 -8.73
N GLU A 238 -29.63 28.64 -9.18
CA GLU A 238 -30.74 27.83 -8.65
C GLU A 238 -30.52 26.32 -8.80
N ARG A 239 -29.80 25.88 -9.85
CA ARG A 239 -29.46 24.46 -10.04
C ARG A 239 -28.56 23.89 -8.95
N GLY A 240 -27.78 24.73 -8.29
CA GLY A 240 -26.86 24.34 -7.21
C GLY A 240 -27.46 24.48 -5.82
N LYS A 241 -28.68 25.00 -5.70
CA LYS A 241 -29.35 25.19 -4.41
C LYS A 241 -29.55 23.85 -3.70
N ASP A 242 -29.23 23.82 -2.41
CA ASP A 242 -29.30 22.64 -1.55
C ASP A 242 -28.47 21.42 -2.01
N PHE A 243 -27.64 21.59 -3.05
CA PHE A 243 -26.79 20.54 -3.59
C PHE A 243 -25.46 20.50 -2.85
N MET A 244 -25.38 19.65 -1.82
CA MET A 244 -24.16 19.43 -1.02
C MET A 244 -24.14 18.00 -0.47
N HIS A 245 -23.02 17.29 -0.45
CA HIS A 245 -22.96 15.99 0.26
C HIS A 245 -22.72 16.20 1.76
N VAL A 246 -23.11 15.23 2.59
CA VAL A 246 -22.77 15.22 4.02
C VAL A 246 -21.94 13.98 4.31
N HIS A 247 -20.76 14.21 4.86
CA HIS A 247 -19.75 13.19 5.14
C HIS A 247 -19.68 12.90 6.63
N HIS A 248 -19.48 11.63 6.98
CA HIS A 248 -19.28 11.19 8.35
C HIS A 248 -17.79 11.21 8.69
N LEU A 249 -17.39 11.96 9.70
CA LEU A 249 -16.01 12.00 10.18
C LEU A 249 -15.57 10.68 10.82
N VAL A 250 -16.53 9.89 11.32
CA VAL A 250 -16.29 8.54 11.85
C VAL A 250 -16.84 7.51 10.86
N PRO A 251 -16.03 6.58 10.35
CA PRO A 251 -16.48 5.58 9.38
C PRO A 251 -17.58 4.67 9.96
N LEU A 252 -18.77 4.70 9.34
CA LEU A 252 -19.90 3.84 9.74
C LEU A 252 -19.56 2.33 9.73
N LYS A 253 -18.64 1.91 8.84
CA LYS A 253 -18.16 0.53 8.75
C LYS A 253 -17.51 0.04 10.06
N GLN A 254 -16.95 0.94 10.86
CA GLN A 254 -16.32 0.60 12.14
C GLN A 254 -17.35 0.44 13.27
N ILE A 255 -18.51 1.11 13.16
CA ILE A 255 -19.48 1.18 14.24
C ILE A 255 -20.30 -0.13 14.36
N LYS A 256 -20.52 -0.88 13.27
CA LYS A 256 -21.18 -2.23 13.19
C LYS A 256 -22.45 -2.45 14.04
N LYS A 257 -23.04 -1.37 14.57
CA LYS A 257 -24.21 -1.31 15.43
C LYS A 257 -24.99 -0.04 15.10
N THR A 258 -26.25 0.02 15.49
CA THR A 258 -27.01 1.28 15.51
C THR A 258 -26.32 2.27 16.45
N TYR A 259 -26.15 3.52 16.02
CA TYR A 259 -25.61 4.59 16.85
C TYR A 259 -26.37 5.88 16.59
N GLU A 260 -26.46 6.73 17.61
CA GLU A 260 -27.04 8.05 17.48
C GLU A 260 -26.00 9.00 16.85
N VAL A 261 -26.37 9.60 15.71
CA VAL A 261 -25.49 10.53 15.00
C VAL A 261 -25.69 11.94 15.55
N ASP A 262 -24.63 12.54 16.10
CA ASP A 262 -24.58 13.98 16.35
C ASP A 262 -24.33 14.71 15.01
N PRO A 263 -25.30 15.47 14.49
CA PRO A 263 -25.17 16.16 13.21
C PRO A 263 -24.09 17.25 13.17
N ILE A 264 -23.67 17.73 14.34
CA ILE A 264 -22.67 18.78 14.49
C ILE A 264 -21.32 18.15 14.78
N ALA A 265 -21.21 17.18 15.68
CA ALA A 265 -19.92 16.59 16.02
C ALA A 265 -19.43 15.58 14.96
N HIS A 266 -20.33 14.83 14.31
CA HIS A 266 -19.94 13.69 13.47
C HIS A 266 -20.03 13.95 11.97
N LEU A 267 -20.69 15.03 11.54
CA LEU A 267 -20.99 15.27 10.14
C LEU A 267 -20.41 16.59 9.63
N ARG A 268 -19.99 16.62 8.37
CA ARG A 268 -19.55 17.84 7.68
C ARG A 268 -20.12 17.92 6.26
N PRO A 269 -20.61 19.09 5.82
CA PRO A 269 -20.96 19.29 4.42
C PRO A 269 -19.69 19.34 3.56
N ILE A 270 -19.68 18.57 2.47
CA ILE A 270 -18.58 18.56 1.49
C ILE A 270 -19.12 18.38 0.07
N CYS A 271 -18.43 18.90 -0.94
CA CYS A 271 -18.84 18.73 -2.33
C CYS A 271 -18.60 17.28 -2.81
N PRO A 272 -19.26 16.83 -3.89
CA PRO A 272 -19.03 15.50 -4.45
C PRO A 272 -17.56 15.18 -4.74
N ASN A 273 -16.80 16.15 -5.26
CA ASN A 273 -15.38 15.97 -5.58
C ASN A 273 -14.54 15.75 -4.31
N CYS A 274 -14.69 16.61 -3.30
CA CYS A 274 -14.02 16.42 -2.01
C CYS A 274 -14.44 15.12 -1.34
N HIS A 275 -15.71 14.72 -1.46
CA HIS A 275 -16.19 13.46 -0.91
C HIS A 275 -15.54 12.26 -1.57
N ALA A 276 -15.40 12.28 -2.89
CA ALA A 276 -14.67 11.24 -3.61
C ALA A 276 -13.20 11.20 -3.18
N MET A 277 -12.51 12.35 -3.13
CA MET A 277 -11.09 12.41 -2.76
C MET A 277 -10.82 11.89 -1.35
N ILE A 278 -11.69 12.17 -0.38
CA ILE A 278 -11.56 11.66 0.99
C ILE A 278 -11.52 10.13 1.03
N HIS A 279 -12.33 9.46 0.22
CA HIS A 279 -12.48 8.01 0.21
C HIS A 279 -11.56 7.28 -0.77
N ARG A 280 -10.63 7.97 -1.45
CA ARG A 280 -9.69 7.33 -2.39
C ARG A 280 -8.61 6.47 -1.73
N ARG A 281 -8.46 6.53 -0.40
CA ARG A 281 -7.55 5.65 0.37
C ARG A 281 -8.20 5.17 1.67
N GLU A 282 -7.67 4.11 2.25
CA GLU A 282 -8.01 3.64 3.60
C GLU A 282 -6.73 3.68 4.47
N PRO A 283 -6.74 4.36 5.64
CA PRO A 283 -7.84 5.13 6.20
C PRO A 283 -8.17 6.39 5.39
N MET A 284 -9.46 6.74 5.32
CA MET A 284 -9.95 7.92 4.60
C MET A 284 -9.25 9.20 5.09
N LEU A 285 -9.07 10.19 4.20
CA LEU A 285 -8.48 11.47 4.58
C LEU A 285 -9.36 12.21 5.58
N SER A 286 -8.74 12.84 6.58
CA SER A 286 -9.39 13.90 7.34
C SER A 286 -9.64 15.14 6.46
N ILE A 287 -10.54 16.01 6.89
CA ILE A 287 -10.81 17.27 6.18
C ILE A 287 -9.56 18.16 6.20
N GLU A 288 -8.81 18.12 7.29
CA GLU A 288 -7.56 18.85 7.48
C GLU A 288 -6.48 18.37 6.50
N GLU A 289 -6.30 17.05 6.36
CA GLU A 289 -5.40 16.48 5.35
C GLU A 289 -5.84 16.81 3.93
N LEU A 290 -7.15 16.75 3.65
CA LEU A 290 -7.68 17.15 2.35
C LEU A 290 -7.36 18.62 2.06
N ARG A 291 -7.56 19.52 3.03
CA ARG A 291 -7.24 20.95 2.88
C ARG A 291 -5.76 21.18 2.60
N ALA A 292 -4.87 20.41 3.23
CA ALA A 292 -3.43 20.55 3.04
C ALA A 292 -2.94 20.19 1.63
N ILE A 293 -3.70 19.36 0.88
CA ILE A 293 -3.33 18.95 -0.48
C ILE A 293 -4.06 19.73 -1.58
N LEU A 294 -5.05 20.56 -1.25
CA LEU A 294 -5.71 21.43 -2.21
C LEU A 294 -4.74 22.54 -2.65
N LYS A 295 -4.72 22.83 -3.95
CA LYS A 295 -3.89 23.88 -4.57
C LYS A 295 -4.69 25.13 -4.85
#